data_AF-A0A0B1RXU8-F1
#
_entry.id   AF-A0A0B1RXU8-F1
#
_cell.length_a   1.000
_cell.length_b   1.000
_cell.length_c   1.000
_cell.angle_alpha   90.00
_cell.angle_beta   90.00
_cell.angle_gamma   90.00
#
_symmetry.space_group_name_H-M   'P 1'
#
loop_
_entity.id
_entity.type
_entity.pdbx_description
1 polymer ?
#
loop_
_entity_poly.entity_id
_entity_poly.type
_entity_poly.pdbx_seq_one_letter_code
_entity_poly.pdbx_strand_id
1 'polypeptide(L)'
;MAVVATFCVLVCENRFREQAWSLARALLTSQMGQRTRKALISILNGTGTGQRPQGERRANDELNEKKMKRMLRGAIFCLANANWGTAQIDAVRCSPASIIEPMRNAVQVDETVCYDVLFDIRRLIQRHGRDLQHMTWIKLVELFETVIDLCEQVRIVFIVINSRHLHLKSVFFSAV
;
A
#
# COMPACT_ATOMS: atom_id res chain seq x y z
N MET A 1 17.01 -3.86 7.25
CA MET A 1 16.05 -2.80 6.83
C MET A 1 16.51 -2.05 5.59
N ALA A 2 17.73 -1.51 5.52
CA ALA A 2 18.18 -0.70 4.37
C ALA A 2 18.04 -1.39 3.00
N VAL A 3 18.52 -2.64 2.87
CA VAL A 3 18.43 -3.41 1.61
C VAL A 3 16.98 -3.64 1.17
N VAL A 4 16.08 -3.90 2.13
CA VAL A 4 14.65 -4.12 1.88
C VAL A 4 14.00 -2.85 1.33
N ALA A 5 14.26 -1.72 1.97
CA ALA A 5 13.79 -0.42 1.50
C ALA A 5 14.29 -0.11 0.09
N THR A 6 15.57 -0.41 -0.21
CA THR A 6 16.17 -0.17 -1.53
C THR A 6 15.46 -0.95 -2.62
N PHE A 7 15.26 -2.27 -2.48
CA PHE A 7 14.58 -3.02 -3.54
C PHE A 7 13.10 -2.65 -3.65
N CYS A 8 12.42 -2.28 -2.55
CA CYS A 8 11.03 -1.80 -2.61
C CYS A 8 10.92 -0.52 -3.44
N VAL A 9 11.86 0.41 -3.31
CA VAL A 9 11.88 1.62 -4.13
C VAL A 9 12.19 1.28 -5.60
N LEU A 10 13.18 0.42 -5.84
CA LEU A 10 13.62 0.07 -7.19
C LEU A 10 12.58 -0.73 -7.99
N VAL A 11 11.78 -1.58 -7.34
CA VAL A 11 10.76 -2.39 -8.05
C VAL A 11 9.64 -1.53 -8.65
N CYS A 12 9.46 -0.31 -8.13
CA CYS A 12 8.55 0.68 -8.68
C CYS A 12 9.04 1.26 -10.01
N GLU A 13 10.34 1.19 -10.30
CA GLU A 13 10.95 1.72 -11.53
C GLU A 13 10.97 0.64 -12.61
N ASN A 14 10.22 0.83 -13.70
CA ASN A 14 10.07 -0.17 -14.78
C ASN A 14 11.42 -0.68 -15.31
N ARG A 15 12.44 0.18 -15.39
CA ARG A 15 13.79 -0.16 -15.86
C ARG A 15 14.49 -1.21 -14.99
N PHE A 16 14.23 -1.19 -13.69
CA PHE A 16 14.92 -2.01 -12.70
C PHE A 16 14.02 -3.06 -12.05
N ARG A 17 12.74 -3.13 -12.44
CA ARG A 17 11.73 -3.97 -11.77
C ARG A 17 12.15 -5.43 -11.69
N GLU A 18 12.54 -6.02 -12.82
CA GLU A 18 12.92 -7.43 -12.88
C GLU A 18 14.18 -7.72 -12.06
N GLN A 19 15.18 -6.85 -12.11
CA GLN A 19 16.41 -7.01 -11.34
C GLN A 19 16.15 -6.82 -9.84
N ALA A 20 15.33 -5.84 -9.46
CA ALA A 20 14.94 -5.59 -8.08
C ALA A 20 14.11 -6.75 -7.52
N TRP A 21 13.18 -7.29 -8.31
CA TRP A 21 12.41 -8.48 -7.94
C TRP A 21 13.31 -9.71 -7.80
N SER A 22 14.25 -9.93 -8.73
CA SER A 22 15.23 -11.01 -8.63
C SER A 22 16.04 -10.94 -7.34
N LEU A 23 16.51 -9.74 -6.96
CA LEU A 23 17.19 -9.52 -5.69
C LEU A 23 16.28 -9.78 -4.48
N ALA A 24 15.05 -9.26 -4.51
CA ALA A 24 14.07 -9.50 -3.45
C ALA A 24 13.78 -11.01 -3.28
N ARG A 25 13.60 -11.72 -4.39
CA ARG A 25 13.38 -13.17 -4.44
C ARG A 25 14.56 -13.95 -3.88
N ALA A 26 15.79 -13.57 -4.24
CA ALA A 26 17.00 -14.17 -3.67
C ALA A 26 17.04 -14.02 -2.13
N LEU A 27 16.73 -12.82 -1.62
CA LEU A 27 16.68 -12.58 -0.18
C LEU A 27 15.56 -13.35 0.51
N LEU A 28 14.37 -13.41 -0.10
CA LEU A 28 13.20 -14.13 0.42
C LEU A 28 13.41 -15.66 0.41
N THR A 29 14.22 -16.19 -0.50
CA THR A 29 14.55 -17.63 -0.56
C THR A 29 15.73 -18.00 0.36
N SER A 30 16.55 -17.02 0.76
CA SER A 30 17.71 -17.24 1.62
C SER A 30 17.35 -17.51 3.09
N GLN A 31 18.37 -17.79 3.91
CA GLN A 31 18.26 -17.85 5.38
C GLN A 31 17.67 -16.57 6.01
N MET A 32 17.74 -15.44 5.31
CA MET A 32 17.16 -14.17 5.76
C MET A 32 15.69 -14.00 5.37
N GLY A 33 15.06 -14.98 4.70
CA GLY A 33 13.74 -14.84 4.10
C GLY A 33 12.65 -14.40 5.07
N GLN A 34 12.57 -15.03 6.25
CA GLN A 34 11.61 -14.66 7.28
C GLN A 34 11.86 -13.25 7.85
N ARG A 35 13.13 -12.84 7.98
CA ARG A 35 13.49 -11.47 8.42
C ARG A 35 13.12 -10.45 7.34
N THR A 36 13.36 -10.76 6.08
CA THR A 36 12.96 -9.95 4.93
C THR A 36 11.44 -9.79 4.87
N ARG A 37 10.67 -10.88 5.06
CA ARG A 37 9.20 -10.84 5.14
C ARG A 37 8.71 -9.95 6.29
N LYS A 38 9.27 -10.11 7.50
CA LYS A 38 8.94 -9.26 8.65
C LYS A 38 9.25 -7.79 8.37
N ALA A 39 10.36 -7.48 7.70
CA ALA A 39 10.71 -6.13 7.30
C ALA A 39 9.70 -5.54 6.30
N LEU A 40 9.24 -6.32 5.32
CA LEU A 40 8.20 -5.88 4.37
C LEU A 40 6.87 -5.57 5.08
N ILE A 41 6.44 -6.43 6.02
CA ILE A 41 5.25 -6.18 6.83
C ILE A 41 5.42 -4.92 7.71
N SER A 42 6.60 -4.72 8.30
CA SER A 42 6.92 -3.54 9.10
C SER A 42 6.84 -2.24 8.28
N ILE A 43 7.25 -2.26 7.00
CA ILE A 43 7.08 -1.12 6.07
C ILE A 43 5.59 -0.79 5.91
N LEU A 44 4.72 -1.78 5.69
CA LEU A 44 3.28 -1.56 5.51
C LEU A 44 2.60 -1.00 6.77
N ASN A 45 3.06 -1.38 7.96
CA ASN A 45 2.53 -0.87 9.23
C ASN A 45 3.05 0.53 9.60
N GLY A 46 3.86 1.19 8.76
CA GLY A 46 4.38 2.53 9.03
C GLY A 46 5.44 2.59 10.14
N THR A 47 5.89 1.44 10.66
CA THR A 47 6.90 1.35 11.74
C THR A 47 8.34 1.66 11.26
N GLY A 48 8.54 1.85 9.96
CA GLY A 48 9.84 2.15 9.35
C GLY A 48 10.12 3.64 9.11
N THR A 49 9.21 4.52 9.48
CA THR A 49 9.25 5.95 9.13
C THR A 49 8.71 6.76 10.29
N GLY A 50 9.62 7.45 11.00
CA GLY A 50 9.25 8.28 12.14
C GLY A 50 8.14 9.26 11.77
N GLN A 51 6.97 9.08 12.38
CA GLN A 51 5.93 10.10 12.40
C GLN A 51 6.51 11.30 13.15
N ARG A 52 6.72 12.43 12.45
CA ARG A 52 6.96 13.72 13.10
C ARG A 52 5.61 14.44 13.25
N PRO A 53 5.36 15.11 14.39
CA PRO A 53 4.25 16.02 14.52
C PRO A 53 4.30 17.11 13.46
N GLN A 54 3.12 17.50 13.00
CA GLN A 54 2.87 18.41 11.90
C GLN A 54 3.40 19.81 12.20
N GLY A 55 4.46 20.23 11.51
CA GLY A 55 5.05 21.57 11.60
C GLY A 55 6.12 21.77 10.53
N GLU A 56 5.87 22.71 9.61
CA GLU A 56 6.72 23.16 8.49
C GLU A 56 7.16 22.10 7.47
N ARG A 57 6.47 22.08 6.32
CA ARG A 57 6.77 21.22 5.15
C ARG A 57 8.04 21.73 4.44
N ARG A 58 9.16 21.06 4.63
CA ARG A 58 10.43 21.33 3.92
C ARG A 58 10.49 20.50 2.64
N ALA A 59 11.31 20.89 1.66
CA ALA A 59 11.54 20.09 0.44
C ALA A 59 11.98 18.64 0.73
N ASN A 60 12.65 18.43 1.86
CA ASN A 60 13.02 17.09 2.33
C ASN A 60 11.80 16.23 2.70
N ASP A 61 10.68 16.83 3.11
CA ASP A 61 9.47 16.09 3.50
C ASP A 61 8.74 15.52 2.29
N GLU A 62 8.71 16.25 1.16
CA GLU A 62 8.14 15.75 -0.09
C GLU A 62 8.96 14.58 -0.66
N LEU A 63 10.29 14.68 -0.63
CA LEU A 63 11.17 13.59 -1.02
C LEU A 63 10.96 12.36 -0.14
N ASN A 64 10.81 12.57 1.17
CA ASN A 64 10.55 11.50 2.14
C ASN A 64 9.17 10.87 1.92
N GLU A 65 8.14 11.67 1.63
CA GLU A 65 6.79 11.21 1.31
C GLU A 65 6.78 10.36 0.02
N LYS A 66 7.43 10.84 -1.05
CA LYS A 66 7.55 10.10 -2.32
C LYS A 66 8.30 8.78 -2.13
N LYS A 67 9.38 8.78 -1.35
CA LYS A 67 10.16 7.59 -1.02
C LYS A 67 9.33 6.59 -0.21
N MET A 68 8.60 7.07 0.79
CA MET A 68 7.66 6.28 1.58
C MET A 68 6.63 5.59 0.68
N LYS A 69 5.93 6.34 -0.17
CA LYS A 69 4.90 5.80 -1.07
C LYS A 69 5.48 4.68 -1.94
N ARG A 70 6.67 4.89 -2.53
CA ARG A 70 7.38 3.84 -3.28
C ARG A 70 7.76 2.64 -2.42
N MET A 71 8.18 2.84 -1.17
CA MET A 71 8.48 1.73 -0.26
C MET A 71 7.24 0.88 0.04
N LEU A 72 6.08 1.50 0.27
CA LEU A 72 4.81 0.79 0.49
C LEU A 72 4.42 -0.03 -0.75
N ARG A 73 4.42 0.60 -1.94
CA ARG A 73 4.11 -0.05 -3.21
C ARG A 73 5.04 -1.23 -3.49
N GLY A 74 6.34 -1.06 -3.26
CA GLY A 74 7.31 -2.14 -3.42
C GLY A 74 7.12 -3.28 -2.41
N ALA A 75 6.72 -2.97 -1.18
CA ALA A 75 6.42 -3.97 -0.16
C ALA A 75 5.17 -4.79 -0.52
N ILE A 76 4.10 -4.12 -0.99
CA ILE A 76 2.89 -4.73 -1.54
C ILE A 76 3.26 -5.71 -2.66
N PHE A 77 3.97 -5.21 -3.68
CA PHE A 77 4.41 -6.01 -4.82
C PHE A 77 5.21 -7.25 -4.40
N CYS A 78 6.19 -7.09 -3.51
CA CYS A 78 7.05 -8.20 -3.11
C CYS A 78 6.30 -9.24 -2.27
N LEU A 79 5.45 -8.82 -1.34
CA LEU A 79 4.65 -9.72 -0.51
C LEU A 79 3.63 -10.48 -1.37
N ALA A 80 2.93 -9.80 -2.26
CA ALA A 80 1.96 -10.42 -3.15
C ALA A 80 2.62 -11.44 -4.09
N ASN A 81 3.72 -11.07 -4.75
CA ASN A 81 4.40 -11.98 -5.67
C ASN A 81 5.00 -13.20 -4.97
N ALA A 82 5.54 -13.03 -3.76
CA ALA A 82 6.09 -14.13 -2.99
C ALA A 82 5.03 -15.14 -2.50
N ASN A 83 3.77 -14.70 -2.28
CA ASN A 83 2.75 -15.54 -1.65
C ASN A 83 1.68 -16.06 -2.62
N TRP A 84 1.19 -15.22 -3.53
CA TRP A 84 0.16 -15.59 -4.51
C TRP A 84 0.52 -15.16 -5.95
N GLY A 85 1.78 -14.81 -6.18
CA GLY A 85 2.31 -14.47 -7.49
C GLY A 85 2.43 -15.65 -8.45
N THR A 86 2.98 -15.41 -9.64
CA THR A 86 3.40 -16.47 -10.58
C THR A 86 4.68 -17.17 -10.11
N ALA A 87 5.51 -16.47 -9.34
CA ALA A 87 6.77 -16.99 -8.80
C ALA A 87 6.72 -17.02 -7.26
N GLN A 88 5.79 -17.81 -6.71
CA GLN A 88 5.64 -17.99 -5.26
C GLN A 88 6.92 -18.55 -4.63
N ILE A 89 7.14 -18.26 -3.36
CA ILE A 89 8.34 -18.65 -2.62
C ILE A 89 7.89 -19.39 -1.35
N ASP A 90 7.98 -20.72 -1.37
CA ASP A 90 7.48 -21.56 -0.28
C ASP A 90 8.15 -21.27 1.07
N ALA A 91 9.44 -20.92 1.07
CA ALA A 91 10.21 -20.60 2.27
C ALA A 91 9.65 -19.44 3.11
N VAL A 92 8.85 -18.55 2.49
CA VAL A 92 8.24 -17.38 3.15
C VAL A 92 6.73 -17.34 3.02
N ARG A 93 6.12 -18.41 2.50
CA ARG A 93 4.68 -18.52 2.31
C ARG A 93 3.97 -18.40 3.65
N CYS A 94 2.93 -17.58 3.70
CA CYS A 94 2.06 -17.45 4.86
C CYS A 94 0.60 -17.32 4.44
N SER A 95 -0.30 -17.38 5.43
CA SER A 95 -1.73 -17.13 5.18
C SER A 95 -1.92 -15.72 4.60
N PRO A 96 -2.67 -15.54 3.50
CA PRO A 96 -2.95 -14.22 2.93
C PRO A 96 -3.55 -13.26 3.95
N ALA A 97 -4.36 -13.74 4.90
CA ALA A 97 -4.92 -12.94 5.99
C ALA A 97 -3.85 -12.15 6.76
N SER A 98 -2.65 -12.72 6.95
CA SER A 98 -1.55 -12.06 7.68
C SER A 98 -0.88 -10.92 6.90
N ILE A 99 -1.13 -10.82 5.59
CA ILE A 99 -0.61 -9.78 4.71
C ILE A 99 -1.69 -8.73 4.41
N ILE A 100 -2.95 -9.16 4.29
CA ILE A 100 -4.09 -8.27 4.01
C ILE A 100 -4.24 -7.20 5.11
N GLU A 101 -4.07 -7.56 6.39
CA GLU A 101 -4.19 -6.59 7.48
C GLU A 101 -3.14 -5.45 7.37
N PRO A 102 -1.82 -5.72 7.22
CA PRO A 102 -0.86 -4.67 6.91
C PRO A 102 -1.19 -3.87 5.62
N MET A 103 -1.72 -4.51 4.57
CA MET A 103 -2.13 -3.81 3.36
C MET A 103 -3.29 -2.83 3.61
N ARG A 104 -4.23 -3.18 4.49
CA ARG A 104 -5.34 -2.33 4.93
C ARG A 104 -4.85 -1.06 5.65
N ASN A 105 -3.75 -1.12 6.37
CA ASN A 105 -3.12 0.08 6.93
C ASN A 105 -2.52 0.97 5.82
N ALA A 106 -1.97 0.36 4.77
CA ALA A 106 -1.30 1.08 3.69
C ALA A 106 -2.27 1.80 2.73
N VAL A 107 -3.50 1.30 2.53
CA VAL A 107 -4.45 1.92 1.57
C VAL A 107 -4.85 3.35 1.93
N GLN A 108 -4.73 3.74 3.19
CA GLN A 108 -5.07 5.08 3.68
C GLN A 108 -4.00 6.14 3.34
N VAL A 109 -2.81 5.71 2.90
CA VAL A 109 -1.67 6.61 2.69
C VAL A 109 -1.75 7.39 1.38
N ASP A 110 -2.19 6.74 0.31
CA ASP A 110 -2.21 7.32 -1.04
C ASP A 110 -3.11 6.50 -1.98
N GLU A 111 -3.78 7.17 -2.93
CA GLU A 111 -4.66 6.53 -3.91
C GLU A 111 -3.93 5.49 -4.77
N THR A 112 -2.68 5.76 -5.16
CA THR A 112 -1.90 4.80 -5.96
C THR A 112 -1.50 3.56 -5.17
N VAL A 113 -1.29 3.70 -3.85
CA VAL A 113 -1.06 2.57 -2.94
C VAL A 113 -2.33 1.75 -2.79
N CYS A 114 -3.49 2.41 -2.63
CA CYS A 114 -4.80 1.75 -2.58
C CYS A 114 -5.07 0.94 -3.86
N TYR A 115 -4.83 1.52 -5.03
CA TYR A 115 -4.99 0.84 -6.32
C TYR A 115 -4.11 -0.42 -6.43
N ASP A 116 -2.82 -0.33 -6.06
CA ASP A 116 -1.90 -1.46 -6.10
C ASP A 116 -2.36 -2.60 -5.15
N VAL A 117 -2.85 -2.27 -3.95
CA VAL A 117 -3.44 -3.25 -3.04
C VAL A 117 -4.66 -3.93 -3.68
N LEU A 118 -5.63 -3.17 -4.19
CA LEU A 118 -6.83 -3.74 -4.81
C LEU A 118 -6.51 -4.61 -6.02
N PHE A 119 -5.50 -4.24 -6.81
CA PHE A 119 -5.01 -5.04 -7.92
C PHE A 119 -4.45 -6.39 -7.46
N ASP A 120 -3.61 -6.40 -6.42
CA ASP A 120 -3.05 -7.65 -5.87
C ASP A 120 -4.10 -8.51 -5.16
N ILE A 121 -5.11 -7.90 -4.54
CA ILE A 121 -6.25 -8.61 -3.94
C ILE A 121 -7.14 -9.25 -5.00
N ARG A 122 -7.44 -8.53 -6.09
CA ARG A 122 -8.15 -9.10 -7.25
C ARG A 122 -7.41 -10.32 -7.78
N ARG A 123 -6.08 -10.23 -7.91
CA ARG A 123 -5.23 -11.35 -8.35
C ARG A 123 -5.29 -12.55 -7.39
N LEU A 124 -5.29 -12.31 -6.07
CA LEU A 124 -5.47 -13.36 -5.05
C LEU A 124 -6.81 -14.09 -5.24
N ILE A 125 -7.92 -13.35 -5.32
CA ILE A 125 -9.27 -13.90 -5.44
C ILE A 125 -9.42 -14.68 -6.75
N GLN A 126 -8.93 -14.12 -7.87
CA GLN A 126 -9.00 -14.79 -9.17
C GLN A 126 -8.24 -16.13 -9.20
N ARG A 127 -7.14 -16.25 -8.45
CA ARG A 127 -6.31 -17.47 -8.42
C ARG A 127 -6.75 -18.49 -7.39
N HIS A 128 -7.18 -18.03 -6.22
CA HIS A 128 -7.35 -18.89 -5.05
C HIS A 128 -8.72 -18.75 -4.39
N GLY A 129 -9.67 -17.99 -4.96
CA GLY A 129 -10.93 -17.63 -4.31
C GLY A 129 -11.72 -18.82 -3.74
N ARG A 130 -11.74 -19.96 -4.46
CA ARG A 130 -12.45 -21.18 -3.99
C ARG A 130 -11.76 -21.86 -2.81
N ASP A 131 -10.44 -21.67 -2.66
CA ASP A 131 -9.60 -22.31 -1.66
C ASP A 131 -9.22 -21.35 -0.51
N LEU A 132 -9.71 -20.11 -0.55
CA LEU A 132 -9.45 -19.13 0.50
C LEU A 132 -10.14 -19.55 1.80
N GLN A 133 -9.37 -19.58 2.89
CA GLN A 133 -9.88 -19.85 4.22
C GLN A 133 -10.88 -18.77 4.66
N HIS A 134 -11.87 -19.15 5.48
CA HIS A 134 -12.88 -18.23 6.01
C HIS A 134 -12.27 -16.97 6.66
N MET A 135 -11.19 -17.13 7.44
CA MET A 135 -10.48 -16.00 8.04
C MET A 135 -9.88 -15.03 7.01
N THR A 136 -9.50 -15.51 5.82
CA THR A 136 -9.01 -14.63 4.75
C THR A 136 -10.16 -13.80 4.18
N TRP A 137 -11.35 -14.39 4.01
CA TRP A 137 -12.54 -13.65 3.57
C TRP A 137 -12.95 -12.55 4.54
N ILE A 138 -12.89 -12.80 5.85
CA ILE A 138 -13.14 -11.76 6.87
C ILE A 138 -12.20 -10.58 6.67
N LYS A 139 -10.89 -10.83 6.51
CA LYS A 139 -9.90 -9.76 6.27
C LYS A 139 -10.09 -9.03 4.94
N LEU A 140 -10.60 -9.71 3.90
CA LEU A 140 -10.95 -9.07 2.64
C LEU A 140 -12.14 -8.12 2.80
N VAL A 141 -13.17 -8.51 3.56
CA VAL A 141 -14.33 -7.65 3.85
C VAL A 141 -13.89 -6.41 4.62
N GLU A 142 -13.12 -6.57 5.70
CA GLU A 142 -12.60 -5.43 6.48
C GLU A 142 -11.74 -4.46 5.64
N LEU A 143 -10.96 -5.00 4.69
CA LEU A 143 -10.21 -4.19 3.73
C LEU A 143 -11.16 -3.41 2.80
N PHE A 144 -12.17 -4.06 2.24
CA PHE A 144 -13.12 -3.40 1.33
C PHE A 144 -13.96 -2.33 2.04
N GLU A 145 -14.41 -2.59 3.27
CA GLU A 145 -15.08 -1.58 4.11
C GLU A 145 -14.20 -0.34 4.27
N THR A 146 -12.92 -0.54 4.59
CA THR A 146 -11.96 0.57 4.72
C THR A 146 -11.81 1.36 3.42
N VAL A 147 -11.78 0.68 2.28
CA VAL A 147 -11.68 1.33 0.96
C VAL A 147 -12.97 2.10 0.63
N ILE A 148 -14.14 1.54 0.93
CA ILE A 148 -15.44 2.19 0.73
C ILE A 148 -15.50 3.47 1.58
N ASP A 149 -15.13 3.40 2.86
CA ASP A 149 -15.10 4.56 3.75
C ASP A 149 -14.19 5.67 3.21
N LEU A 150 -13.01 5.31 2.68
CA LEU A 150 -12.10 6.27 2.04
C LEU A 150 -12.74 6.94 0.81
N CYS A 151 -13.41 6.16 -0.04
CA CYS A 151 -14.11 6.70 -1.21
C CYS A 151 -15.26 7.65 -0.80
N GLU A 152 -16.02 7.30 0.24
CA GLU A 152 -17.09 8.15 0.75
C GLU A 152 -16.57 9.45 1.35
N GLN A 153 -15.47 9.40 2.11
CA GLN A 153 -14.82 10.60 2.64
C GLN A 153 -14.36 11.53 1.52
N VAL A 154 -13.71 11.01 0.47
CA VAL A 154 -13.31 11.82 -0.70
C VAL A 154 -14.53 12.46 -1.37
N ARG A 155 -15.64 11.71 -1.49
CA ARG A 155 -16.90 12.23 -2.03
C ARG A 155 -17.48 13.35 -1.16
N ILE A 156 -17.49 13.21 0.15
CA ILE A 156 -17.96 14.24 1.10
C ILE A 156 -17.08 15.49 0.99
N VAL A 157 -15.76 15.34 0.96
CA VAL A 157 -14.83 16.46 0.80
C VAL A 157 -15.09 17.20 -0.51
N PHE A 158 -15.30 16.48 -1.62
CA PHE A 158 -15.65 17.08 -2.90
C PHE A 158 -16.97 17.87 -2.83
N ILE A 159 -18.01 17.30 -2.18
CA ILE A 159 -19.29 18.00 -1.96
C ILE A 159 -19.06 19.27 -1.14
N VAL A 160 -18.36 19.20 -0.01
CA VAL A 160 -18.11 20.37 0.86
C VAL A 160 -17.31 21.46 0.15
N ILE A 161 -16.28 21.10 -0.62
CA ILE A 161 -15.49 22.07 -1.40
C ILE A 161 -16.36 22.75 -2.46
N ASN A 162 -17.17 21.97 -3.20
CA ASN A 162 -18.07 22.54 -4.20
C ASN A 162 -19.18 23.40 -3.56
N SER A 163 -19.76 22.97 -2.44
CA SER A 163 -20.74 23.76 -1.69
C SER A 163 -20.15 25.07 -1.17
N ARG A 164 -18.87 25.09 -0.74
CA ARG A 164 -18.17 26.32 -0.34
C ARG A 164 -17.86 27.24 -1.53
N HIS A 165 -17.59 26.69 -2.71
CA HIS A 165 -17.46 27.49 -3.94
C HIS A 165 -18.79 28.10 -4.41
N LEU A 166 -19.93 27.43 -4.19
CA LEU A 166 -21.25 28.02 -4.42
C LEU A 166 -21.58 29.13 -3.39
N HIS A 167 -21.17 28.96 -2.13
CA HIS A 167 -21.34 30.01 -1.11
C HIS A 167 -20.44 31.24 -1.34
N LEU A 168 -19.22 31.09 -1.89
CA LEU A 168 -18.42 32.26 -2.29
C LEU A 168 -19.00 32.98 -3.51
N LYS A 169 -19.64 32.25 -4.44
CA LYS A 169 -20.37 32.89 -5.55
C LYS A 169 -21.62 33.63 -5.06
N SER A 170 -22.36 33.11 -4.08
CA SER A 170 -23.52 33.83 -3.53
C SER A 170 -23.14 35.05 -2.70
N VAL A 171 -21.95 35.06 -2.08
CA VAL A 171 -21.44 36.23 -1.33
C VAL A 171 -20.86 37.29 -2.27
N PHE A 172 -20.24 36.91 -3.40
CA PHE A 172 -19.73 37.89 -4.38
C PHE A 172 -20.78 38.42 -5.36
N PHE A 173 -21.89 37.70 -5.61
CA PHE A 173 -22.98 38.19 -6.48
C PHE A 173 -24.10 38.93 -5.75
N SER A 174 -23.99 39.14 -4.43
CA SER A 174 -24.94 39.96 -3.66
C SER A 174 -24.41 41.36 -3.36
N ALA A 175 -23.30 41.76 -3.99
CA ALA A 175 -22.65 43.08 -3.83
C ALA A 175 -22.48 43.87 -5.14
N VAL A 176 -23.24 43.52 -6.18
CA VAL A 176 -23.40 44.31 -7.42
C VAL A 176 -24.88 44.48 -7.73
#